data_AF-A0A4P9XB17-F1
#
_entry.id   AF-A0A4P9XB17-F1
#
_cell.length_a   1.000
_cell.length_b   1.000
_cell.length_c   1.000
_cell.angle_alpha   90.00
_cell.angle_beta   90.00
_cell.angle_gamma   90.00
#
_symmetry.space_group_name_H-M   'P 1'
#
loop_
_entity.id
_entity.type
_entity.pdbx_description
1 polymer ?
#
loop_
_entity_poly.entity_id
_entity_poly.type
_entity_poly.pdbx_seq_one_letter_code
_entity_poly.pdbx_strand_id
1 'polypeptide(L)'
;MFVFGEVSEPLEETTRFVEEIVRSQIIEVLIQGVAQAYRKGSKYLNPEDLMFLIRHDRPKQSRLRSFLAWKDARKNAKGDKDGDAAGGPGGGGGGADARARKNTIKLSWEFLPFYSSVLDDADDDGGDDDGEDDDEEDRIAYEAQLARLRAADEMTRTMTREEYMYFSDCRQASFTYKKVKRFREWCAMAHYYDNKANSDVLDILGFLAHEVVSRITETALQVKREQERRAVKDEDALGDLGLFGKATNEQAPLTPAHIAEAYRRLQRGAVTTMRFRSHRVRTAISLI
;
A
#
# COMPACT_ATOMS: atom_id res chain seq x y z
N MET A 1 -4.65 -2.74 -10.35
CA MET A 1 -5.39 -4.01 -10.46
C MET A 1 -4.58 -5.02 -11.26
N PHE A 2 -4.28 -4.78 -12.55
CA PHE A 2 -3.49 -5.70 -13.40
C PHE A 2 -2.22 -6.26 -12.73
N VAL A 3 -1.37 -5.39 -12.18
CA VAL A 3 -0.11 -5.77 -11.50
C VAL A 3 -0.30 -6.73 -10.31
N PHE A 4 -1.52 -6.82 -9.77
CA PHE A 4 -1.85 -7.70 -8.64
C PHE A 4 -2.48 -9.04 -9.09
N GLY A 5 -2.47 -9.33 -10.39
CA GLY A 5 -3.01 -10.58 -10.96
C GLY A 5 -4.44 -10.48 -11.49
N GLU A 6 -4.96 -9.27 -11.66
CA GLU A 6 -6.20 -9.06 -12.43
C GLU A 6 -5.94 -9.12 -13.93
N VAL A 7 -6.99 -9.31 -14.74
CA VAL A 7 -6.89 -9.17 -16.19
C VAL A 7 -6.47 -7.75 -16.61
N SER A 8 -5.89 -7.62 -17.81
CA SER A 8 -5.46 -6.33 -18.38
C SER A 8 -6.64 -5.37 -18.56
N GLU A 9 -7.80 -5.90 -18.97
CA GLU A 9 -9.04 -5.16 -19.19
C GLU A 9 -10.11 -5.60 -18.18
N PRO A 10 -10.12 -5.04 -16.96
CA PRO A 10 -11.18 -5.29 -15.99
C PRO A 10 -12.49 -4.61 -16.41
N LEU A 11 -13.61 -5.13 -15.91
CA LEU A 11 -14.94 -4.53 -16.12
C LEU A 11 -15.00 -3.09 -15.59
N GLU A 12 -15.63 -2.18 -16.34
CA GLU A 12 -15.77 -0.76 -15.97
C GLU A 12 -16.53 -0.58 -14.64
N GLU A 13 -17.56 -1.39 -14.40
CA GLU A 13 -18.30 -1.37 -13.13
C GLU A 13 -17.39 -1.73 -11.95
N THR A 14 -16.48 -2.69 -12.13
CA THR A 14 -15.53 -3.12 -11.10
C THR A 14 -14.50 -2.04 -10.82
N THR A 15 -13.93 -1.40 -11.86
CA THR A 15 -12.95 -0.33 -11.67
C THR A 15 -13.56 0.89 -11.01
N ARG A 16 -14.77 1.29 -11.41
CA ARG A 16 -15.52 2.38 -10.78
C ARG A 16 -15.81 2.09 -9.31
N PHE A 17 -16.21 0.86 -8.99
CA PHE A 17 -16.50 0.49 -7.60
C PHE A 17 -15.23 0.49 -6.73
N VAL A 18 -14.10 0.00 -7.26
CA VAL A 18 -12.80 0.10 -6.58
C VAL A 18 -12.39 1.57 -6.41
N GLU A 19 -12.58 2.42 -7.42
CA GLU A 19 -12.30 3.85 -7.33
C GLU A 19 -13.08 4.51 -6.19
N GLU A 20 -14.39 4.24 -6.09
CA GLU A 20 -15.26 4.78 -5.04
C GLU A 20 -14.79 4.34 -3.64
N ILE A 21 -14.42 3.06 -3.47
CA ILE A 21 -13.89 2.56 -2.20
C ILE A 21 -12.56 3.25 -1.85
N VAL A 22 -11.61 3.30 -2.77
CA VAL A 22 -10.29 3.91 -2.51
C VAL A 22 -10.46 5.39 -2.18
N ARG A 23 -11.30 6.11 -2.93
CA ARG A 23 -11.59 7.53 -2.66
C ARG A 23 -12.15 7.72 -1.25
N SER A 24 -13.13 6.90 -0.85
CA SER A 24 -13.71 6.95 0.49
C SER A 24 -12.67 6.66 1.58
N GLN A 25 -11.81 5.67 1.38
CA GLN A 25 -10.73 5.34 2.32
C GLN A 25 -9.72 6.48 2.47
N ILE A 26 -9.30 7.10 1.37
CA ILE A 26 -8.33 8.21 1.40
C ILE A 26 -8.91 9.46 2.06
N ILE A 27 -10.19 9.75 1.85
CA ILE A 27 -10.90 10.83 2.55
C ILE A 27 -10.93 10.55 4.06
N GLU A 28 -11.24 9.31 4.46
CA GLU A 28 -11.27 8.94 5.88
C GLU A 28 -9.88 9.05 6.54
N VAL A 29 -8.82 8.60 5.85
CA VAL A 29 -7.42 8.80 6.27
C VAL A 29 -7.11 10.29 6.47
N LEU A 30 -7.53 11.14 5.52
CA LEU A 30 -7.31 12.58 5.59
C LEU A 30 -8.03 13.20 6.80
N ILE A 31 -9.31 12.88 7.00
CA ILE A 31 -10.11 13.41 8.13
C ILE A 31 -9.47 12.98 9.46
N GLN A 32 -9.12 11.71 9.60
CA GLN A 32 -8.49 11.21 10.83
C GLN A 32 -7.12 11.83 11.06
N GLY A 33 -6.29 11.99 10.02
CA GLY A 33 -4.98 12.63 10.11
C GLY A 33 -5.07 14.10 10.53
N VAL A 34 -6.00 14.84 9.92
CA VAL A 34 -6.28 16.23 10.29
C VAL A 34 -6.76 16.33 11.74
N ALA A 35 -7.64 15.42 12.18
CA ALA A 35 -8.07 15.36 13.58
C ALA A 35 -6.90 15.09 14.55
N GLN A 36 -5.91 14.26 14.18
CA GLN A 36 -4.70 14.06 15.00
C GLN A 36 -3.82 15.31 15.04
N ALA A 37 -3.61 15.98 13.91
CA ALA A 37 -2.85 17.23 13.86
C ALA A 37 -3.46 18.30 14.77
N TYR A 38 -4.80 18.45 14.74
CA TYR A 38 -5.51 19.37 15.63
C TYR A 38 -5.40 19.00 17.10
N ARG A 39 -5.44 17.70 17.47
CA ARG A 39 -5.23 17.26 18.86
C ARG A 39 -3.83 17.59 19.38
N LYS A 40 -2.82 17.57 18.51
CA LYS A 40 -1.46 18.02 18.81
C LYS A 40 -1.34 19.56 18.93
N GLY A 41 -2.38 20.31 18.55
CA GLY A 41 -2.37 21.77 18.49
C GLY A 41 -1.73 22.32 17.21
N SER A 42 -1.41 21.47 16.22
CA SER A 42 -0.91 21.90 14.92
C SER A 42 -2.08 22.23 13.99
N LYS A 43 -1.97 23.33 13.25
CA LYS A 43 -2.89 23.65 12.14
C LYS A 43 -2.48 22.94 10.84
N TYR A 44 -1.24 22.49 10.76
CA TYR A 44 -0.68 21.85 9.58
C TYR A 44 -0.62 20.33 9.76
N LEU A 45 -1.02 19.61 8.71
CA LEU A 45 -0.93 18.16 8.65
C LEU A 45 0.51 17.74 8.36
N ASN A 46 1.13 17.00 9.27
CA ASN A 46 2.48 16.47 9.11
C ASN A 46 2.45 15.00 8.61
N PRO A 47 3.52 14.53 7.95
CA PRO A 47 3.66 13.13 7.52
C PRO A 47 3.45 12.12 8.66
N GLU A 48 3.97 12.45 9.85
CA GLU A 48 3.85 11.65 11.06
C GLU A 48 2.38 11.41 11.47
N ASP A 49 1.51 12.42 11.31
CA ASP A 49 0.10 12.31 11.70
C ASP A 49 -0.63 11.23 10.87
N LEU A 50 -0.23 11.03 9.62
CA LEU A 50 -0.72 9.95 8.76
C LEU A 50 -0.08 8.61 9.09
N MET A 51 1.24 8.59 9.34
CA MET A 51 1.95 7.37 9.73
C MET A 51 1.41 6.78 11.04
N PHE A 52 0.91 7.63 11.94
CA PHE A 52 0.32 7.20 13.21
C PHE A 52 -0.97 6.37 13.05
N LEU A 53 -1.75 6.64 11.99
CA LEU A 53 -2.98 5.90 11.71
C LEU A 53 -2.70 4.45 11.36
N ILE A 54 -1.58 4.19 10.69
CA ILE A 54 -1.15 2.84 10.27
C ILE A 54 -0.13 2.21 11.23
N ARG A 55 0.02 2.71 12.47
CA ARG A 55 1.06 2.27 13.42
C ARG A 55 1.07 0.79 13.78
N HIS A 56 -0.08 0.14 13.63
CA HIS A 56 -0.22 -1.29 13.93
C HIS A 56 0.17 -2.18 12.75
N ASP A 57 0.26 -1.63 11.53
CA ASP A 57 0.67 -2.37 10.33
C ASP A 57 2.15 -2.09 10.03
N ARG A 58 3.01 -2.82 10.74
CA ARG A 58 4.47 -2.68 10.63
C ARG A 58 5.03 -2.94 9.24
N PRO A 59 4.62 -4.00 8.52
CA PRO A 59 5.09 -4.21 7.15
C PRO A 59 4.68 -3.07 6.20
N LYS A 60 3.51 -2.45 6.42
CA LYS A 60 3.10 -1.26 5.66
C LYS A 60 3.95 -0.03 6.03
N GLN A 61 4.27 0.18 7.31
CA GLN A 61 5.14 1.27 7.75
C GLN A 61 6.57 1.14 7.19
N SER A 62 7.18 -0.04 7.27
CA SER A 62 8.53 -0.28 6.74
C SER A 62 8.60 0.05 5.24
N ARG A 63 7.63 -0.44 4.46
CA ARG A 63 7.54 -0.14 3.02
C ARG A 63 7.32 1.35 2.73
N LEU A 64 6.54 2.04 3.56
CA LEU A 64 6.36 3.48 3.43
C LEU A 64 7.67 4.24 3.71
N ARG A 65 8.44 3.85 4.72
CA ARG A 65 9.76 4.44 5.00
C ARG A 65 10.71 4.22 3.83
N SER A 66 10.81 3.00 3.31
CA SER A 66 11.63 2.72 2.13
C SER A 66 11.17 3.54 0.91
N PHE A 67 9.86 3.66 0.68
CA PHE A 67 9.31 4.45 -0.41
C PHE A 67 9.70 5.93 -0.32
N LEU A 68 9.56 6.54 0.87
CA LEU A 68 9.94 7.94 1.11
C LEU A 68 11.46 8.13 0.97
N ALA A 69 12.28 7.22 1.51
CA ALA A 69 13.73 7.27 1.39
C ALA A 69 14.20 7.22 -0.08
N TRP A 70 13.63 6.31 -0.88
CA TRP A 70 13.92 6.23 -2.31
C TRP A 70 13.44 7.46 -3.08
N LYS A 71 12.33 8.07 -2.65
CA LYS A 71 11.80 9.28 -3.25
C LYS A 71 12.71 10.48 -2.97
N ASP A 72 13.16 10.64 -1.73
CA ASP A 72 14.09 11.69 -1.32
C ASP A 72 15.43 11.52 -2.04
N ALA A 73 15.96 10.31 -2.11
CA ALA A 73 17.19 10.00 -2.86
C ALA A 73 17.07 10.40 -4.33
N ARG A 74 15.94 10.08 -4.99
CA ARG A 74 15.69 10.46 -6.39
C ARG A 74 15.51 11.97 -6.57
N LYS A 75 14.87 12.65 -5.62
CA LYS A 75 14.69 14.11 -5.66
C LYS A 75 16.04 14.82 -5.52
N ASN A 76 16.89 14.34 -4.61
CA ASN A 76 18.23 14.91 -4.39
C ASN A 76 19.14 14.65 -5.60
N ALA A 77 19.14 13.41 -6.15
CA ALA A 77 19.89 13.08 -7.36
C ALA A 77 19.44 13.87 -8.60
N LYS A 78 18.15 14.25 -8.66
CA LYS A 78 17.59 15.06 -9.74
C LYS A 78 17.80 16.56 -9.53
N GLY A 79 17.93 17.02 -8.28
CA GLY A 79 18.32 18.39 -7.95
C GLY A 79 19.73 18.76 -8.45
N ASP A 80 20.61 17.77 -8.59
CA ASP A 80 21.96 17.95 -9.15
C ASP A 80 22.01 17.88 -10.69
N LYS A 81 20.92 17.48 -11.35
CA LYS A 81 20.86 17.30 -12.82
C LYS A 81 19.52 17.77 -13.37
N ASP A 82 19.40 19.08 -13.60
CA ASP A 82 18.38 19.61 -14.49
C ASP A 82 18.60 19.04 -15.91
N GLY A 83 17.73 18.14 -16.34
CA GLY A 83 17.76 17.55 -17.68
C GLY A 83 17.05 16.21 -17.77
N ASP A 84 16.09 16.13 -18.69
CA ASP A 84 15.21 15.00 -18.96
C ASP A 84 15.95 13.66 -19.12
N ALA A 85 15.56 12.65 -18.35
CA ALA A 85 15.83 11.25 -18.65
C ALA A 85 14.83 10.35 -17.92
N ALA A 86 13.93 9.76 -18.70
CA ALA A 86 13.25 8.53 -18.35
C ALA A 86 14.30 7.43 -18.12
N GLY A 87 14.24 6.76 -16.96
CA GLY A 87 15.11 5.63 -16.63
C GLY A 87 14.32 4.64 -15.79
N GLY A 88 13.93 3.52 -16.41
CA GLY A 88 13.15 2.46 -15.80
C GLY A 88 13.92 1.70 -14.70
N PRO A 89 13.23 0.90 -13.87
CA PRO A 89 13.85 0.09 -12.84
C PRO A 89 14.33 -1.24 -13.45
N GLY A 90 15.61 -1.29 -13.79
CA GLY A 90 16.33 -2.51 -14.11
C GLY A 90 17.81 -2.27 -13.85
N GLY A 91 18.25 -2.53 -12.63
CA GLY A 91 19.63 -2.29 -12.21
C GLY A 91 19.85 -2.73 -10.78
N GLY A 92 20.03 -4.03 -10.59
CA GLY A 92 20.72 -4.53 -9.41
C GLY A 92 22.21 -4.23 -9.52
N GLY A 93 22.80 -3.82 -8.39
CA GLY A 93 24.23 -3.98 -8.12
C GLY A 93 25.12 -2.77 -8.38
N GLY A 94 25.59 -2.15 -7.30
CA GLY A 94 27.00 -1.78 -7.17
C GLY A 94 27.36 -0.30 -7.18
N GLY A 95 27.67 0.21 -5.97
CA GLY A 95 28.72 1.21 -5.79
C GLY A 95 28.30 2.68 -5.85
N ALA A 96 27.90 3.23 -4.72
CA ALA A 96 28.17 4.64 -4.41
C ALA A 96 28.23 4.82 -2.88
N ASP A 97 29.45 4.96 -2.37
CA ASP A 97 29.75 5.59 -1.09
C ASP A 97 29.29 7.06 -1.13
N ALA A 98 27.99 7.23 -1.00
CA ALA A 98 27.40 8.43 -0.44
C ALA A 98 26.45 7.90 0.62
N ARG A 99 26.87 7.95 1.89
CA ARG A 99 25.97 7.84 3.03
C ARG A 99 24.99 9.02 2.94
N ALA A 100 24.01 8.90 2.04
CA ALA A 100 22.84 9.74 2.03
C ALA A 100 22.25 9.55 3.43
N ARG A 101 22.31 10.61 4.24
CA ARG A 101 21.66 10.61 5.55
C ARG A 101 20.25 10.12 5.31
N LYS A 102 19.95 8.89 5.75
CA LYS A 102 18.59 8.35 5.69
C LYS A 102 17.79 9.36 6.49
N ASN A 103 16.97 10.15 5.80
CA ASN A 103 16.06 11.09 6.43
C ASN A 103 14.92 10.24 7.01
N THR A 104 15.25 9.45 8.03
CA THR A 104 14.31 8.58 8.72
C THR A 104 13.45 9.50 9.58
N ILE A 105 12.17 9.60 9.24
CA ILE A 105 11.19 10.30 10.05
C ILE A 105 11.18 9.64 11.42
N LYS A 106 11.76 10.29 12.44
CA LYS A 106 11.72 9.83 13.84
C LYS A 106 10.27 9.88 14.29
N LEU A 107 9.69 8.74 14.66
CA LEU A 107 8.27 8.66 15.03
C LEU A 107 8.13 8.86 16.54
N SER A 108 7.20 9.71 16.97
CA SER A 108 7.02 10.01 18.40
C SER A 108 6.53 8.82 19.24
N TRP A 109 6.16 7.70 18.62
CA TRP A 109 5.74 6.46 19.30
C TRP A 109 6.78 5.34 19.23
N GLU A 110 7.98 5.63 18.74
CA GLU A 110 9.12 4.72 18.89
C GLU A 110 9.79 4.95 20.25
N PHE A 111 10.41 3.90 20.78
CA PHE A 111 11.05 3.97 22.10
C PHE A 111 12.34 4.80 22.06
N LEU A 112 13.13 4.63 20.99
CA LEU A 112 14.44 5.24 20.79
C LEU A 112 14.44 6.78 20.82
N PRO A 113 13.50 7.50 20.15
CA PRO A 113 13.47 8.96 20.19
C PRO A 113 13.30 9.58 21.59
N PHE A 114 12.76 8.85 22.57
CA PHE A 114 12.64 9.34 23.95
C PHE A 114 13.98 9.40 24.68
N TYR A 115 14.93 8.54 24.30
CA TYR A 115 16.24 8.43 24.92
C TYR A 115 17.35 9.00 24.06
N SER A 116 17.06 9.61 22.90
CA SER A 116 18.11 10.10 22.02
C SER A 116 19.03 11.12 22.69
N SER A 117 18.52 11.93 23.63
CA SER A 117 19.38 12.86 24.39
C SER A 117 20.32 12.17 25.39
N VAL A 118 20.05 10.93 25.76
CA VAL A 118 20.86 10.12 26.69
C VAL A 118 21.79 9.18 25.90
N LEU A 119 21.35 8.75 24.71
CA LEU A 119 22.10 7.87 23.82
C LEU A 119 23.07 8.65 22.91
N ASP A 120 22.78 9.90 22.55
CA ASP A 120 23.70 10.77 21.79
C ASP A 120 25.04 10.99 22.54
N ASP A 121 25.08 10.81 23.88
CA ASP A 121 26.29 10.86 24.71
C ASP A 121 27.08 9.53 24.74
N ALA A 122 26.51 8.43 24.22
CA ALA A 122 27.13 7.10 24.19
C ALA A 122 27.79 6.76 22.84
N ASP A 123 27.52 7.56 21.78
CA ASP A 123 28.00 7.31 20.41
C ASP A 123 29.50 7.68 20.15
N ASP A 124 30.28 8.03 21.18
CA ASP A 124 31.75 8.23 21.06
C ASP A 124 32.55 6.92 21.18
N ASP A 125 31.93 5.82 21.62
CA ASP A 125 32.53 4.48 21.57
C ASP A 125 31.84 3.68 20.47
N GLY A 126 32.60 3.21 19.48
CA GLY A 126 32.11 2.55 18.26
C GLY A 126 31.46 1.19 18.50
N GLY A 127 30.37 1.17 19.24
CA GLY A 127 29.54 0.00 19.55
C GLY A 127 28.56 -0.27 18.43
N ASP A 128 28.84 -1.35 17.70
CA ASP A 128 27.93 -2.04 16.77
C ASP A 128 26.82 -2.75 17.56
N ASP A 129 26.09 -2.00 18.41
CA ASP A 129 25.06 -2.51 19.32
C ASP A 129 23.72 -1.82 19.02
N ASP A 130 23.07 -2.23 17.94
CA ASP A 130 21.68 -1.89 17.64
C ASP A 130 20.89 -3.20 17.38
N GLY A 131 20.19 -3.68 18.42
CA GLY A 131 18.80 -4.12 18.29
C GLY A 131 18.47 -5.57 17.92
N GLU A 132 18.58 -6.52 18.87
CA GLU A 132 17.98 -7.87 18.73
C GLU A 132 16.42 -7.84 18.55
N ASP A 133 15.74 -6.76 18.94
CA ASP A 133 14.29 -6.57 18.69
C ASP A 133 13.97 -6.01 17.28
N ASP A 134 14.93 -5.35 16.61
CA ASP A 134 14.80 -4.89 15.22
C ASP A 134 14.81 -6.10 14.26
N ASP A 135 15.47 -7.20 14.65
CA ASP A 135 15.66 -8.39 13.81
C ASP A 135 14.38 -9.16 13.47
N GLU A 136 13.34 -9.16 14.31
CA GLU A 136 12.10 -9.90 13.99
C GLU A 136 11.17 -9.06 13.10
N GLU A 137 11.01 -7.77 13.39
CA GLU A 137 10.13 -6.88 12.64
C GLU A 137 10.68 -6.57 11.24
N ASP A 138 11.99 -6.31 11.12
CA ASP A 138 12.64 -6.13 9.84
C ASP A 138 12.65 -7.41 9.01
N ARG A 139 12.74 -8.58 9.66
CA ARG A 139 12.58 -9.87 8.99
C ARG A 139 11.18 -10.05 8.42
N ILE A 140 10.13 -9.70 9.16
CA ILE A 140 8.74 -9.76 8.64
C ILE A 140 8.58 -8.80 7.44
N ALA A 141 9.11 -7.59 7.54
CA ALA A 141 9.06 -6.63 6.43
C ALA A 141 9.84 -7.14 5.20
N TYR A 142 11.03 -7.71 5.42
CA TYR A 142 11.87 -8.31 4.40
C TYR A 142 11.19 -9.51 3.74
N GLU A 143 10.59 -10.40 4.51
CA GLU A 143 9.82 -11.54 4.01
C GLU A 143 8.62 -11.09 3.16
N ALA A 144 7.89 -10.06 3.60
CA ALA A 144 6.79 -9.50 2.84
C ALA A 144 7.25 -8.87 1.51
N GLN A 145 8.42 -8.20 1.50
CA GLN A 145 9.05 -7.70 0.28
C GLN A 145 9.44 -8.85 -0.66
N LEU A 146 10.08 -9.88 -0.12
CA LEU A 146 10.53 -11.05 -0.88
C LEU A 146 9.35 -11.83 -1.48
N ALA A 147 8.25 -11.98 -0.74
CA ALA A 147 7.02 -12.59 -1.23
C ALA A 147 6.43 -11.84 -2.43
N ARG A 148 6.43 -10.50 -2.41
CA ARG A 148 5.98 -9.67 -3.54
C ARG A 148 6.88 -9.79 -4.76
N LEU A 149 8.20 -9.87 -4.55
CA LEU A 149 9.15 -10.09 -5.64
C LEU A 149 8.92 -11.45 -6.29
N ARG A 150 8.78 -12.52 -5.49
CA ARG A 150 8.44 -13.86 -6.00
C ARG A 150 7.13 -13.88 -6.78
N ALA A 151 6.09 -13.19 -6.29
CA ALA A 151 4.81 -13.13 -6.99
C ALA A 151 4.92 -12.40 -8.35
N ALA A 152 5.72 -11.34 -8.43
CA ALA A 152 5.99 -10.65 -9.68
C ALA A 152 6.82 -11.51 -10.65
N ASP A 153 7.81 -12.25 -10.15
CA ASP A 153 8.62 -13.18 -10.96
C ASP A 153 7.74 -14.30 -11.52
N GLU A 154 6.84 -14.87 -10.72
CA GLU A 154 5.91 -15.91 -11.17
C GLU A 154 4.96 -15.39 -12.26
N MET A 155 4.43 -14.17 -12.10
CA MET A 155 3.53 -13.55 -13.08
C MET A 155 4.25 -13.23 -14.39
N THR A 156 5.51 -12.80 -14.34
CA THR A 156 6.27 -12.38 -15.53
C THR A 156 6.98 -13.53 -16.24
N ARG A 157 7.08 -14.71 -15.63
CA ARG A 157 7.80 -15.88 -16.17
C ARG A 157 7.34 -16.33 -17.56
N THR A 158 6.06 -16.15 -17.87
CA THR A 158 5.44 -16.61 -19.13
C THR A 158 5.07 -15.47 -20.06
N MET A 159 5.35 -14.22 -19.68
CA MET A 159 5.03 -13.05 -20.48
C MET A 159 5.95 -12.91 -21.68
N THR A 160 5.37 -12.50 -22.81
CA THR A 160 6.13 -12.01 -23.95
C THR A 160 6.82 -10.69 -23.62
N ARG A 161 7.76 -10.26 -24.48
CA ARG A 161 8.45 -8.97 -24.31
C ARG A 161 7.47 -7.79 -24.25
N GLU A 162 6.45 -7.79 -25.10
CA GLU A 162 5.46 -6.70 -25.19
C GLU A 162 4.59 -6.66 -23.92
N GLU A 163 4.12 -7.81 -23.46
CA GLU A 163 3.35 -7.94 -22.22
C GLU A 163 4.18 -7.53 -21.00
N TYR A 164 5.47 -7.92 -20.95
CA TYR A 164 6.37 -7.51 -19.88
C TYR A 164 6.61 -5.99 -19.87
N MET A 165 6.78 -5.36 -21.03
CA MET A 165 6.90 -3.91 -21.13
C MET A 165 5.65 -3.21 -20.60
N TYR A 166 4.46 -3.67 -21.02
CA TYR A 166 3.19 -3.16 -20.51
C TYR A 166 3.04 -3.37 -18.99
N PHE A 167 3.39 -4.54 -18.48
CA PHE A 167 3.39 -4.85 -17.05
C PHE A 167 4.33 -3.92 -16.25
N SER A 168 5.53 -3.66 -16.76
CA SER A 168 6.50 -2.75 -16.14
C SER A 168 5.98 -1.31 -16.06
N ASP A 169 5.32 -0.83 -17.11
CA ASP A 169 4.71 0.50 -17.14
C ASP A 169 3.55 0.60 -16.14
N CYS A 170 2.69 -0.42 -16.08
CA CYS A 170 1.61 -0.49 -15.09
C CYS A 170 2.14 -0.56 -13.65
N ARG A 171 3.26 -1.25 -13.41
CA ARG A 171 3.88 -1.37 -12.07
C ARG A 171 4.48 -0.04 -11.59
N GLN A 172 4.91 0.82 -12.50
CA GLN A 172 5.44 2.15 -12.18
C GLN A 172 4.35 3.22 -12.04
N ALA A 173 3.12 2.93 -12.47
CA ALA A 173 2.01 3.86 -12.38
C ALA A 173 1.70 4.23 -10.92
N SER A 174 1.45 5.51 -10.68
CA SER A 174 1.16 6.05 -9.34
C SER A 174 0.00 7.03 -9.40
N PHE A 175 -0.72 7.16 -8.28
CA PHE A 175 -1.82 8.12 -8.12
C PHE A 175 -1.35 9.58 -8.17
N THR A 176 -0.14 9.88 -7.71
CA THR A 176 0.32 11.27 -7.50
C THR A 176 1.41 11.70 -8.46
N TYR A 177 2.18 10.77 -9.05
CA TYR A 177 3.27 11.11 -9.97
C TYR A 177 2.75 11.91 -11.17
N LYS A 178 3.26 13.14 -11.34
CA LYS A 178 2.84 14.13 -12.36
C LYS A 178 1.32 14.47 -12.34
N LYS A 179 0.56 14.00 -11.36
CA LYS A 179 -0.91 14.11 -11.30
C LYS A 179 -1.43 14.64 -9.95
N VAL A 180 -0.56 15.25 -9.15
CA VAL A 180 -0.88 15.77 -7.80
C VAL A 180 -2.12 16.68 -7.77
N LYS A 181 -2.26 17.59 -8.73
CA LYS A 181 -3.43 18.50 -8.79
C LYS A 181 -4.74 17.71 -8.94
N ARG A 182 -4.78 16.79 -9.91
CA ARG A 182 -5.94 15.92 -10.16
C ARG A 182 -6.24 15.03 -8.95
N PHE A 183 -5.22 14.51 -8.27
CA PHE A 183 -5.40 13.71 -7.06
C PHE A 183 -6.04 14.52 -5.92
N ARG A 184 -5.62 15.78 -5.70
CA ARG A 184 -6.22 16.66 -4.69
C ARG A 184 -7.70 16.96 -4.97
N GLU A 185 -8.03 17.22 -6.23
CA GLU A 185 -9.41 17.46 -6.69
C GLU A 185 -10.26 16.19 -6.56
N TRP A 186 -9.71 15.04 -6.96
CA TRP A 186 -10.37 13.73 -6.85
C TRP A 186 -10.75 13.39 -5.41
N CYS A 187 -9.82 13.56 -4.45
CA CYS A 187 -10.12 13.36 -3.02
C CYS A 187 -10.92 14.50 -2.38
N ALA A 188 -11.30 15.55 -3.12
CA ALA A 188 -12.00 16.70 -2.55
C ALA A 188 -11.26 17.31 -1.33
N MET A 189 -9.92 17.30 -1.35
CA MET A 189 -9.08 17.58 -0.18
C MET A 189 -9.37 18.96 0.45
N ALA A 190 -9.71 19.97 -0.37
CA ALA A 190 -10.01 21.32 0.10
C ALA A 190 -11.25 21.40 1.01
N HIS A 191 -12.12 20.39 1.02
CA HIS A 191 -13.29 20.34 1.91
C HIS A 191 -12.95 19.84 3.32
N TYR A 192 -11.84 19.12 3.47
CA TYR A 192 -11.45 18.47 4.73
C TYR A 192 -10.18 19.05 5.33
N TYR A 193 -9.42 19.81 4.54
CA TYR A 193 -8.17 20.44 4.97
C TYR A 193 -7.99 21.79 4.26
N ASP A 194 -8.09 22.87 5.04
CA ASP A 194 -8.05 24.24 4.52
C ASP A 194 -6.64 24.70 4.10
N ASN A 195 -5.62 24.09 4.70
CA ASN A 195 -4.23 24.50 4.50
C ASN A 195 -3.58 23.81 3.29
N LYS A 196 -2.46 24.36 2.81
CA LYS A 196 -1.67 23.71 1.76
C LYS A 196 -1.00 22.45 2.32
N ALA A 197 -1.27 21.29 1.73
CA ALA A 197 -0.65 20.03 2.13
C ALA A 197 0.83 19.98 1.72
N ASN A 198 1.66 19.39 2.57
CA ASN A 198 3.06 19.08 2.24
C ASN A 198 3.11 18.07 1.09
N SER A 199 4.17 18.10 0.27
CA SER A 199 4.42 17.10 -0.78
C SER A 199 4.44 15.69 -0.18
N ASP A 200 5.12 15.51 0.94
CA ASP A 200 5.30 14.18 1.57
C ASP A 200 3.95 13.61 2.04
N VAL A 201 3.05 14.47 2.51
CA VAL A 201 1.67 14.10 2.87
C VAL A 201 0.92 13.57 1.65
N LEU A 202 1.03 14.25 0.50
CA LEU A 202 0.40 13.80 -0.74
C LEU A 202 1.00 12.48 -1.22
N ASP A 203 2.31 12.28 -1.03
CA ASP A 203 3.01 11.06 -1.40
C ASP A 203 2.62 9.87 -0.52
N ILE A 204 2.45 10.09 0.79
CA ILE A 204 1.90 9.09 1.71
C ILE A 204 0.47 8.73 1.31
N LEU A 205 -0.40 9.70 1.02
CA LEU A 205 -1.77 9.42 0.58
C LEU A 205 -1.80 8.65 -0.76
N GLY A 206 -0.89 8.97 -1.69
CA GLY A 206 -0.75 8.24 -2.95
C GLY A 206 -0.26 6.80 -2.74
N PHE A 207 0.69 6.60 -1.83
CA PHE A 207 1.15 5.27 -1.43
C PHE A 207 0.02 4.46 -0.78
N LEU A 208 -0.73 5.05 0.15
CA LEU A 208 -1.86 4.39 0.80
C LEU A 208 -2.97 4.04 -0.21
N ALA A 209 -3.25 4.91 -1.20
CA ALA A 209 -4.22 4.61 -2.25
C ALA A 209 -3.82 3.36 -3.06
N HIS A 210 -2.53 3.25 -3.40
CA HIS A 210 -1.99 2.06 -4.06
C HIS A 210 -2.12 0.81 -3.18
N GLU A 211 -1.82 0.90 -1.88
CA GLU A 211 -1.98 -0.21 -0.94
C GLU A 211 -3.44 -0.67 -0.80
N VAL A 212 -4.40 0.26 -0.76
CA VAL A 212 -5.82 -0.08 -0.72
C VAL A 212 -6.23 -0.85 -1.98
N VAL A 213 -5.78 -0.42 -3.17
CA VAL A 213 -6.04 -1.16 -4.42
C VAL A 213 -5.40 -2.54 -4.40
N SER A 214 -4.16 -2.67 -3.94
CA SER A 214 -3.45 -3.95 -3.80
C SER A 214 -4.24 -4.91 -2.91
N ARG A 215 -4.53 -4.50 -1.66
CA ARG A 215 -5.27 -5.30 -0.67
C ARG A 215 -6.65 -5.73 -1.18
N ILE A 216 -7.41 -4.80 -1.77
CA ILE A 216 -8.75 -5.12 -2.29
C ILE A 216 -8.66 -6.09 -3.47
N THR A 217 -7.75 -5.86 -4.42
CA THR A 217 -7.62 -6.73 -5.61
C THR A 217 -7.18 -8.13 -5.22
N GLU A 218 -6.16 -8.26 -4.37
CA GLU A 218 -5.66 -9.56 -3.90
C GLU A 218 -6.74 -10.33 -3.12
N THR A 219 -7.46 -9.65 -2.23
CA THR A 219 -8.56 -10.26 -1.47
C THR A 219 -9.71 -10.67 -2.40
N ALA A 220 -10.04 -9.87 -3.40
CA ALA A 220 -11.08 -10.18 -4.37
C ALA A 220 -10.70 -11.38 -5.26
N LEU A 221 -9.43 -11.50 -5.65
CA LEU A 221 -8.92 -12.69 -6.35
C LEU A 221 -9.00 -13.94 -5.47
N GLN A 222 -8.72 -13.83 -4.16
CA GLN A 222 -8.92 -14.93 -3.22
C GLN A 222 -10.39 -15.34 -3.11
N VAL A 223 -11.31 -14.37 -2.97
CA VAL A 223 -12.75 -14.60 -2.94
C VAL A 223 -13.22 -15.32 -4.21
N LYS A 224 -12.77 -14.84 -5.37
CA LYS A 224 -13.09 -15.44 -6.66
C LYS A 224 -12.63 -16.89 -6.73
N ARG A 225 -11.36 -17.18 -6.40
CA ARG A 225 -10.81 -18.54 -6.36
C ARG A 225 -11.58 -19.46 -5.39
N GLU A 226 -12.02 -18.93 -4.25
CA GLU A 226 -12.87 -19.69 -3.31
C GLU A 226 -14.25 -20.01 -3.88
N GLN A 227 -14.87 -19.08 -4.62
CA GLN A 227 -16.18 -19.28 -5.26
C GLN A 227 -16.08 -20.27 -6.41
N GLU A 228 -15.09 -20.15 -7.28
CA GLU A 228 -14.84 -21.09 -8.38
C GLU A 228 -14.59 -22.52 -7.84
N ARG A 229 -13.77 -22.65 -6.80
CA ARG A 229 -13.52 -23.96 -6.16
C ARG A 229 -14.78 -24.56 -5.51
N ARG A 230 -15.74 -23.76 -5.07
CA ARG A 230 -17.03 -24.26 -4.55
C ARG A 230 -17.92 -24.71 -5.70
N ALA A 231 -18.01 -23.93 -6.78
CA ALA A 231 -18.79 -24.29 -7.96
C ALA A 231 -18.31 -25.61 -8.60
N VAL A 232 -16.99 -25.82 -8.73
CA VAL A 232 -16.43 -27.07 -9.27
C VAL A 232 -16.82 -28.29 -8.42
N LYS A 233 -16.81 -28.16 -7.08
CA LYS A 233 -17.25 -29.25 -6.19
C LYS A 233 -18.74 -29.59 -6.35
N ASP A 234 -19.55 -28.59 -6.62
CA ASP A 234 -20.98 -28.78 -6.86
C ASP A 234 -21.21 -29.41 -8.26
N GLU A 235 -20.42 -29.05 -9.28
CA GLU A 235 -20.49 -29.67 -10.61
C GLU A 235 -19.92 -31.10 -10.66
N ASP A 236 -18.83 -31.40 -9.95
CA ASP A 236 -18.30 -32.76 -9.79
C ASP A 236 -19.33 -33.68 -9.10
N ALA A 237 -20.22 -33.12 -8.26
CA ALA A 237 -21.34 -33.84 -7.66
C ALA A 237 -22.52 -34.04 -8.64
N LEU A 238 -22.60 -33.23 -9.71
CA LEU A 238 -23.66 -33.24 -10.72
C LEU A 238 -23.29 -33.99 -12.02
N GLY A 239 -22.05 -34.48 -12.13
CA GLY A 239 -21.66 -35.52 -13.09
C GLY A 239 -21.67 -35.12 -14.56
N ASP A 240 -21.56 -33.83 -14.90
CA ASP A 240 -21.57 -33.35 -16.29
C ASP A 240 -20.34 -32.48 -16.59
N LEU A 241 -19.22 -33.12 -16.89
CA LEU A 241 -18.03 -32.47 -17.45
C LEU A 241 -17.71 -33.09 -18.82
N GLY A 242 -18.40 -32.62 -19.85
CA GLY A 242 -18.11 -32.94 -21.23
C GLY A 242 -16.74 -32.42 -21.68
N LEU A 243 -16.05 -33.21 -22.50
CA LEU A 243 -14.71 -32.97 -23.07
C LEU A 243 -14.56 -31.68 -23.93
N PHE A 244 -15.65 -30.91 -24.08
CA PHE A 244 -15.76 -29.70 -24.90
C PHE A 244 -16.22 -28.46 -24.11
N GLY A 245 -16.05 -28.47 -22.77
CA GLY A 245 -16.24 -27.26 -21.96
C GLY A 245 -15.39 -26.09 -22.46
N LYS A 246 -15.86 -24.85 -22.27
CA LYS A 246 -15.14 -23.63 -22.68
C LYS A 246 -13.68 -23.68 -22.23
N ALA A 247 -12.77 -23.25 -23.12
CA ALA A 247 -11.33 -23.21 -22.84
C ALA A 247 -11.06 -22.53 -21.49
N THR A 248 -10.54 -23.29 -20.54
CA THR A 248 -10.33 -22.88 -19.13
C THR A 248 -9.17 -21.89 -18.94
N ASN A 249 -8.58 -21.38 -20.03
CA ASN A 249 -7.34 -20.59 -19.97
C ASN A 249 -7.57 -19.07 -19.97
N GLU A 250 -8.79 -18.59 -20.24
CA GLU A 250 -9.11 -17.18 -20.09
C GLU A 250 -9.59 -16.92 -18.66
N GLN A 251 -8.72 -16.30 -17.86
CA GLN A 251 -9.08 -15.87 -16.51
C GLN A 251 -10.25 -14.87 -16.59
N ALA A 252 -11.42 -15.25 -16.08
CA ALA A 252 -12.57 -14.34 -16.05
C ALA A 252 -12.25 -13.05 -15.25
N PRO A 253 -12.78 -11.87 -15.61
CA PRO A 253 -12.54 -10.65 -14.86
C PRO A 253 -13.21 -10.68 -13.47
N LEU A 254 -12.73 -9.85 -12.54
CA LEU A 254 -13.39 -9.61 -11.26
C LEU A 254 -14.72 -8.87 -11.47
N THR A 255 -15.76 -9.33 -10.78
CA THR A 255 -17.07 -8.68 -10.73
C THR A 255 -17.17 -7.75 -9.52
N PRO A 256 -18.12 -6.79 -9.51
CA PRO A 256 -18.39 -5.96 -8.34
C PRO A 256 -18.74 -6.75 -7.08
N ALA A 257 -19.34 -7.94 -7.23
CA ALA A 257 -19.66 -8.84 -6.11
C ALA A 257 -18.40 -9.38 -5.41
N HIS A 258 -17.35 -9.71 -6.17
CA HIS A 258 -16.07 -10.13 -5.60
C HIS A 258 -15.44 -9.00 -4.79
N ILE A 259 -15.49 -7.76 -5.31
CA ILE A 259 -14.99 -6.57 -4.62
C ILE A 259 -15.79 -6.28 -3.34
N ALA A 260 -17.12 -6.39 -3.40
CA ALA A 260 -17.99 -6.12 -2.25
C ALA A 260 -17.71 -7.10 -1.10
N GLU A 261 -17.56 -8.39 -1.43
CA GLU A 261 -17.22 -9.43 -0.46
C GLU A 261 -15.79 -9.25 0.08
N ALA A 262 -14.83 -8.88 -0.78
CA ALA A 262 -13.47 -8.57 -0.36
C ALA A 262 -13.44 -7.38 0.61
N TYR A 263 -14.14 -6.29 0.29
CA TYR A 263 -14.26 -5.12 1.16
C TYR A 263 -14.89 -5.50 2.50
N ARG A 264 -15.97 -6.30 2.49
CA ARG A 264 -16.60 -6.78 3.72
C ARG A 264 -15.64 -7.59 4.60
N ARG A 265 -14.78 -8.42 4.02
CA ARG A 265 -13.75 -9.19 4.76
C ARG A 265 -12.70 -8.26 5.37
N LEU A 266 -12.23 -7.28 4.60
CA LEU A 266 -11.23 -6.29 5.04
C LEU A 266 -11.76 -5.35 6.13
N GLN A 267 -13.07 -5.09 6.15
CA GLN A 267 -13.72 -4.28 7.18
C GLN A 267 -13.99 -5.03 8.50
N ARG A 268 -13.65 -6.32 8.61
CA ARG A 268 -13.78 -7.06 9.88
C ARG A 268 -12.70 -6.59 10.85
N GLY A 269 -13.04 -5.65 11.72
CA GLY A 269 -12.17 -5.18 12.80
C GLY A 269 -11.96 -6.22 13.91
N ALA A 270 -10.94 -6.00 14.74
CA ALA A 270 -10.69 -6.80 15.93
C ALA A 270 -11.94 -6.84 16.81
N VAL A 271 -12.35 -8.05 17.21
CA VAL A 271 -13.61 -8.22 17.95
C VAL A 271 -13.50 -7.51 19.30
N THR A 272 -14.32 -6.46 19.49
CA THR A 272 -14.35 -5.71 20.74
C THR A 272 -14.78 -6.60 21.91
N THR A 273 -14.16 -6.38 23.07
CA THR A 273 -14.43 -7.10 24.33
C THR A 273 -15.86 -6.91 24.88
N MET A 274 -16.69 -6.05 24.26
CA MET A 274 -18.07 -5.78 24.66
C MET A 274 -19.11 -6.81 24.16
N ARG A 275 -18.76 -8.10 24.11
CA ARG A 275 -19.66 -9.16 23.61
C ARG A 275 -20.91 -9.37 24.49
N PHE A 276 -20.87 -8.93 25.75
CA PHE A 276 -21.94 -9.12 26.72
C PHE A 276 -22.99 -7.98 26.75
N ARG A 277 -22.87 -6.97 25.89
CA ARG A 277 -23.86 -5.88 25.78
C ARG A 277 -24.65 -6.02 24.48
N SER A 278 -25.98 -6.01 24.56
CA SER A 278 -26.89 -6.22 23.42
C SER A 278 -26.99 -5.03 22.43
N HIS A 279 -26.09 -4.05 22.53
CA HIS A 279 -26.16 -2.82 21.74
C HIS A 279 -25.22 -2.90 20.53
N ARG A 280 -25.66 -2.37 19.38
CA ARG A 280 -24.82 -2.26 18.18
C ARG A 280 -23.69 -1.27 18.45
N VAL A 281 -22.45 -1.76 18.45
CA VAL A 281 -21.26 -0.92 18.51
C VAL A 281 -21.03 -0.32 17.13
N ARG A 282 -20.97 1.01 17.03
CA ARG A 282 -20.49 1.69 15.83
C ARG A 282 -18.97 1.73 15.92
N THR A 283 -18.29 1.03 15.02
CA THR A 283 -16.84 1.14 14.84
C THR A 283 -16.56 2.09 13.68
N ALA A 284 -15.44 2.81 13.75
CA ALA A 284 -14.91 3.50 12.58
C ALA A 284 -14.61 2.49 11.47
N ILE A 285 -14.64 2.96 10.22
CA ILE A 285 -14.20 2.17 9.06
C ILE A 285 -12.76 1.74 9.29
N SER A 286 -12.46 0.45 9.06
CA SER A 286 -11.10 -0.03 9.13
C SER A 286 -10.33 0.50 7.93
N LEU A 287 -9.23 1.20 8.19
CA LEU A 287 -8.30 1.63 7.16
C LEU A 287 -7.62 0.41 6.56
N ILE A 288 -7.81 0.20 5.26
CA ILE A 288 -7.26 -0.94 4.50
C ILE A 288 -5.75 -0.76 4.28
#